data_AF-A0A9Q3C347-F1
#
_entry.id   AF-A0A9Q3C347-F1
#
_cell.length_a   1.000
_cell.length_b   1.000
_cell.length_c   1.000
_cell.angle_alpha   90.00
_cell.angle_beta   90.00
_cell.angle_gamma   90.00
#
_symmetry.space_group_name_H-M   'P 1'
#
loop_
_entity.id
_entity.type
_entity.pdbx_description
1 polymer ?
#
loop_
_entity_poly.entity_id
_entity_poly.type
_entity_poly.pdbx_seq_one_letter_code
_entity_poly.pdbx_strand_id
1 'polypeptide(L)'
;MKESGNVSLYIADFRSLMSRIGYLGERAYIHTYRRGLASRLLDQLASYPGTFETLQELMDITLELDTRYHERQKEKGSHQENKPPITGSNFSRPPQDSS
;
A
#
# COMPACT_ATOMS: atom_id res chain seq x y z
N MET A 1 12.47 -4.47 6.91
CA MET A 1 12.08 -3.05 6.95
C MET A 1 10.80 -2.90 7.75
N LYS A 2 10.67 -1.85 8.57
CA LYS A 2 9.41 -1.54 9.28
C LYS A 2 8.32 -1.27 8.24
N GLU A 3 7.11 -1.72 8.55
CA GLU A 3 5.89 -1.72 7.72
C GLU A 3 5.39 -0.35 7.20
N SER A 4 6.22 0.70 7.27
CA SER A 4 5.91 2.08 6.87
C SER A 4 6.93 2.70 5.90
N GLY A 5 7.95 1.96 5.47
CA GLY A 5 8.94 2.46 4.50
C GLY A 5 8.44 2.35 3.07
N ASN A 6 8.33 3.49 2.35
CA ASN A 6 8.00 3.53 0.92
C ASN A 6 8.86 2.55 0.13
N VAL A 7 8.23 1.65 -0.65
CA VAL A 7 8.93 0.66 -1.48
C VAL A 7 9.88 1.32 -2.47
N SER A 8 9.54 2.52 -2.96
CA SER A 8 10.39 3.31 -3.85
C SER A 8 11.77 3.61 -3.24
N LEU A 9 11.82 3.91 -1.94
CA LEU A 9 13.07 4.21 -1.25
C LEU A 9 13.92 2.94 -1.12
N TYR A 10 13.29 1.83 -0.78
CA TYR A 10 13.96 0.54 -0.72
C TYR A 10 14.56 0.13 -2.08
N ILE A 11 13.82 0.32 -3.17
CA ILE A 11 14.30 0.05 -4.52
C ILE A 11 15.53 0.91 -4.83
N ALA A 12 15.50 2.21 -4.51
CA ALA A 12 16.64 3.10 -4.72
C ALA A 12 17.88 2.65 -3.93
N ASP A 13 17.71 2.33 -2.64
CA ASP A 13 18.79 1.83 -1.79
C ASP A 13 19.34 0.49 -2.32
N PHE A 14 18.46 -0.42 -2.74
CA PHE A 14 18.84 -1.72 -3.27
C PHE A 14 19.64 -1.58 -4.58
N ARG A 15 19.23 -0.69 -5.49
CA ARG A 15 20.00 -0.39 -6.72
C ARG A 15 21.37 0.21 -6.42
N SER A 16 21.43 1.13 -5.46
CA SER A 16 22.70 1.72 -4.99
C SER A 16 23.63 0.66 -4.42
N LEU A 17 23.10 -0.28 -3.62
CA LEU A 17 23.84 -1.43 -3.12
C LEU A 17 24.33 -2.30 -4.27
N MET A 18 23.45 -2.74 -5.18
CA MET A 18 23.83 -3.58 -6.35
C MET A 18 25.00 -2.97 -7.15
N SER A 19 24.98 -1.66 -7.37
CA SER A 19 26.06 -0.95 -8.06
C SER A 19 27.41 -0.98 -7.32
N ARG A 20 27.40 -1.13 -5.98
CA ARG A 20 28.61 -1.12 -5.15
C ARG A 20 29.22 -2.50 -4.93
N ILE A 21 28.40 -3.55 -4.87
CA ILE A 21 28.85 -4.94 -4.61
C ILE A 21 29.23 -5.72 -5.88
N GLY A 22 28.97 -5.18 -7.08
CA GLY A 22 29.23 -5.87 -8.35
C GLY A 22 28.18 -6.93 -8.69
N TYR A 23 28.29 -7.57 -9.87
CA TYR A 23 27.29 -8.51 -10.40
C TYR A 23 27.30 -9.87 -9.68
N LEU A 24 26.25 -10.17 -8.91
CA LEU A 24 26.05 -11.43 -8.19
C LEU A 24 25.18 -12.44 -8.96
N GLY A 25 24.57 -12.01 -10.07
CA GLY A 25 23.59 -12.81 -10.81
C GLY A 25 22.14 -12.45 -10.47
N GLU A 26 21.28 -12.46 -11.48
CA GLU A 26 19.90 -11.98 -11.37
C GLU A 26 19.07 -12.76 -10.35
N ARG A 27 19.23 -14.08 -10.31
CA ARG A 27 18.56 -14.96 -9.33
C ARG A 27 18.95 -14.64 -7.88
N ALA A 28 20.21 -14.30 -7.64
CA ALA A 28 20.70 -13.94 -6.32
C ALA A 28 20.10 -12.60 -5.86
N TYR A 29 19.98 -11.64 -6.77
CA TYR A 29 19.32 -10.37 -6.47
C TYR A 29 17.83 -10.54 -6.18
N ILE A 30 17.11 -11.33 -6.99
CA ILE A 30 15.68 -11.62 -6.77
C ILE A 30 15.47 -12.22 -5.38
N HIS A 31 16.29 -13.22 -5.01
CA HIS A 31 16.20 -13.86 -3.70
C HIS A 31 16.50 -12.89 -2.55
N THR A 32 17.55 -12.08 -2.69
CA THR A 32 17.95 -11.09 -1.67
C THR A 32 16.90 -9.99 -1.54
N TYR A 33 16.37 -9.50 -2.66
CA TYR A 33 15.34 -8.47 -2.71
C TYR A 33 14.08 -8.94 -1.98
N ARG A 34 13.58 -10.14 -2.29
CA ARG A 34 12.43 -10.75 -1.61
C ARG A 34 12.60 -10.81 -0.11
N ARG A 35 13.79 -11.18 0.37
CA ARG A 35 14.06 -11.28 1.82
C ARG A 35 13.97 -9.93 2.55
N GLY A 36 14.19 -8.81 1.86
CA GLY A 36 14.08 -7.48 2.46
C GLY A 36 12.67 -6.86 2.40
N LEU A 37 11.75 -7.45 1.63
CA LEU A 37 10.38 -6.96 1.49
C LEU A 37 9.55 -7.17 2.77
N ALA A 38 8.54 -6.32 2.95
CA ALA A 38 7.55 -6.50 3.99
C ALA A 38 6.70 -7.76 3.74
N SER A 39 6.30 -8.45 4.81
CA SER A 39 5.49 -9.68 4.75
C SER A 39 4.21 -9.50 3.92
N ARG A 40 3.61 -8.32 3.98
CA ARG A 40 2.43 -7.98 3.19
C ARG A 40 2.70 -8.00 1.68
N LEU A 41 3.82 -7.46 1.22
CA LEU A 41 4.18 -7.49 -0.20
C LEU A 41 4.53 -8.91 -0.64
N LEU A 42 5.16 -9.70 0.25
CA LEU A 42 5.44 -11.12 0.00
C LEU A 42 4.16 -11.92 -0.22
N ASP A 43 3.12 -11.66 0.58
CA ASP A 43 1.81 -12.30 0.43
C ASP A 43 1.13 -11.92 -0.90
N GLN A 44 1.15 -10.63 -1.25
CA GLN A 44 0.61 -10.17 -2.54
C GLN A 44 1.39 -10.70 -3.74
N LEU A 45 2.71 -10.82 -3.64
CA LEU A 45 3.57 -11.45 -4.65
C LEU A 45 3.29 -12.95 -4.78
N ALA A 46 2.97 -13.64 -3.68
CA ALA A 46 2.62 -15.06 -3.71
C ALA A 46 1.26 -15.30 -4.38
N SER A 47 0.34 -14.35 -4.25
CA SER A 47 -0.96 -14.37 -4.92
C SER A 47 -0.92 -13.87 -6.37
N TYR A 48 0.20 -13.32 -6.84
CA TYR A 48 0.31 -12.77 -8.19
C TYR A 48 0.42 -13.90 -9.22
N PRO A 49 -0.46 -13.96 -10.24
CA PRO A 49 -0.39 -14.99 -11.28
C PRO A 49 0.73 -14.64 -12.26
N GLY A 50 1.95 -15.09 -11.97
CA GLY A 50 3.10 -14.89 -12.85
C GLY A 50 4.43 -15.32 -12.21
N THR A 51 5.44 -15.54 -13.05
CA THR A 51 6.82 -15.72 -12.62
C THR A 51 7.62 -14.48 -12.98
N PHE A 52 8.35 -13.94 -12.01
CA PHE A 52 9.26 -12.82 -12.24
C PHE A 52 10.56 -13.35 -12.84
N GLU A 53 10.74 -13.18 -14.14
CA GLU A 53 11.97 -13.59 -14.82
C GLU A 53 13.10 -12.60 -14.58
N THR A 54 12.76 -11.33 -14.35
CA THR A 54 13.74 -10.28 -14.10
C THR A 54 13.56 -9.59 -12.75
N LEU A 55 14.68 -9.09 -12.22
CA LEU A 55 14.64 -8.27 -11.01
C LEU A 55 13.84 -6.98 -11.21
N GLN A 56 13.94 -6.40 -12.41
CA GLN A 56 13.26 -5.15 -12.72
C GLN A 56 11.74 -5.32 -12.69
N GLU A 57 11.23 -6.37 -13.31
CA GLU A 57 9.80 -6.71 -13.27
C GLU A 57 9.31 -6.91 -11.83
N LEU A 58 10.10 -7.59 -11.00
CA LEU A 58 9.78 -7.75 -9.58
C LEU A 58 9.69 -6.40 -8.85
N MET A 59 10.62 -5.47 -9.13
CA MET A 59 10.62 -4.12 -8.54
C MET A 59 9.40 -3.32 -8.99
N ASP A 60 9.09 -3.29 -10.28
CA ASP A 60 7.93 -2.58 -10.84
C ASP A 60 6.61 -3.08 -10.24
N ILE A 61 6.42 -4.40 -10.15
CA ILE A 61 5.20 -4.99 -9.56
C ILE A 61 5.11 -4.67 -8.07
N THR A 62 6.21 -4.72 -7.32
CA THR A 62 6.18 -4.33 -5.90
C THR A 62 5.81 -2.87 -5.70
N LEU A 63 6.26 -1.98 -6.59
CA LEU A 63 5.92 -0.56 -6.56
C LEU A 63 4.45 -0.31 -6.87
N GLU A 64 3.90 -1.03 -7.87
CA GLU A 64 2.48 -0.93 -8.20
C GLU A 64 1.59 -1.41 -7.04
N LEU A 65 1.94 -2.53 -6.40
CA LEU A 65 1.20 -3.07 -5.27
C LEU A 65 1.21 -2.12 -4.06
N ASP A 66 2.34 -1.46 -3.80
CA ASP A 66 2.47 -0.46 -2.74
C ASP A 66 1.61 0.78 -3.04
N THR A 67 1.69 1.26 -4.28
CA THR A 67 0.92 2.42 -4.77
C THR A 67 -0.58 2.17 -4.66
N ARG A 68 -1.09 1.04 -5.20
CA ARG A 68 -2.52 0.69 -5.12
C ARG A 68 -3.02 0.57 -3.68
N TYR A 69 -2.17 0.12 -2.76
CA TYR A 69 -2.55 0.07 -1.36
C TYR A 69 -2.61 1.45 -0.72
N HIS A 70 -1.64 2.31 -1.00
CA HIS A 70 -1.63 3.69 -0.52
C HIS A 70 -2.86 4.45 -1.04
N GLU A 71 -3.24 4.24 -2.30
CA GLU A 71 -4.47 4.77 -2.89
C GLU A 71 -5.72 4.26 -2.15
N ARG A 72 -5.84 2.94 -1.96
CA ARG A 72 -6.97 2.35 -1.21
C ARG A 72 -7.05 2.82 0.24
N GLN A 73 -5.91 3.06 0.89
CA GLN A 73 -5.87 3.62 2.24
C GLN A 73 -6.27 5.10 2.26
N LYS A 74 -5.90 5.88 1.24
CA LYS A 74 -6.38 7.25 1.05
C LYS A 74 -7.89 7.32 0.83
N GLU A 75 -8.47 6.38 0.08
CA GLU A 75 -9.93 6.29 -0.10
C GLU A 75 -10.65 5.94 1.22
N LYS A 76 -10.07 5.04 2.01
CA LYS A 76 -10.61 4.68 3.34
C LYS A 76 -10.42 5.77 4.40
N GLY A 77 -9.37 6.58 4.29
CA GLY A 77 -9.12 7.75 5.16
C GLY A 77 -9.96 8.96 4.80
N SER A 78 -10.30 9.16 3.53
CA SER A 78 -11.16 10.27 3.08
C SER A 78 -12.64 10.09 3.42
N HIS A 79 -13.06 8.87 3.77
CA HIS A 79 -14.42 8.60 4.27
C HIS A 79 -14.55 8.69 5.80
N GLN A 80 -13.54 9.24 6.49
CA GLN A 80 -13.60 9.49 7.93
C GLN A 80 -13.62 10.98 8.28
N GLU A 81 -14.05 11.85 7.38
CA GLU A 81 -14.38 13.23 7.72
C GLU A 81 -15.50 13.79 6.83
N ASN A 82 -16.70 13.19 6.94
CA ASN A 82 -17.97 13.89 6.72
C ASN A 82 -19.11 12.96 7.20
N LYS A 83 -19.11 12.63 8.49
CA LYS A 83 -20.41 12.41 9.13
C LYS A 83 -21.05 13.80 9.22
N PRO A 84 -22.15 14.12 8.52
CA PRO A 84 -22.99 15.20 9.03
C PRO A 84 -23.35 14.82 10.47
N PRO A 85 -23.30 15.73 11.45
CA PRO A 85 -23.81 15.42 12.77
C PRO A 85 -25.28 15.03 12.61
N ILE A 86 -25.56 13.74 12.73
CA ILE A 86 -26.92 13.24 12.90
C ILE A 86 -27.34 13.70 14.30
N THR A 87 -27.81 14.94 14.40
CA THR A 87 -28.60 15.41 15.53
C THR A 87 -30.03 14.95 15.31
N GLY A 88 -30.23 13.63 15.32
CA GLY A 88 -31.54 13.04 15.37
C GLY A 88 -31.96 12.91 16.82
N SER A 89 -32.79 13.82 17.33
CA SER A 89 -33.95 13.54 18.20
C SER A 89 -34.52 14.82 18.81
N ASN A 90 -35.67 15.26 18.32
CA ASN A 90 -36.86 15.26 19.18
C ASN A 90 -38.16 15.40 18.40
N PHE A 91 -39.12 14.62 18.87
CA PHE A 91 -40.41 14.37 18.30
C PHE A 91 -41.33 15.60 18.35
N SER A 92 -42.14 15.72 17.30
CA SER A 92 -43.50 16.26 17.19
C SER A 92 -44.05 17.13 18.33
N ARG A 93 -44.35 18.40 18.01
CA ARG A 93 -45.30 19.24 18.76
C ARG A 93 -46.46 19.61 17.81
N PRO A 94 -47.73 19.30 18.13
CA PRO A 94 -48.86 19.65 17.27
C PRO A 94 -49.17 21.16 17.34
N PRO A 95 -49.88 21.72 16.36
CA PRO A 95 -50.27 23.13 16.37
C PRO A 95 -51.35 23.37 17.43
N GLN A 96 -51.13 24.37 18.30
CA GLN A 96 -52.17 24.92 19.15
C GLN A 96 -52.83 26.07 18.40
N ASP A 97 -54.03 25.80 17.92
CA ASP A 97 -55.01 26.78 17.47
C ASP A 97 -55.37 27.71 18.64
N SER A 98 -55.53 29.01 18.41
CA SER A 98 -56.10 29.93 19.38
C SER A 98 -57.05 30.86 18.64
N SER A 99 -58.32 30.75 19.04
CA SER A 99 -59.46 31.58 18.65
C SER A 99 -59.34 33.02 19.10
#